data_AF-A0A0P9C047-F1
#
_entry.id   AF-A0A0P9C047-F1
#
_cell.length_a   1.000
_cell.length_b   1.000
_cell.length_c   1.000
_cell.angle_alpha   90.00
_cell.angle_beta   90.00
_cell.angle_gamma   90.00
#
_symmetry.space_group_name_H-M   'P 1'
#
loop_
_entity.id
_entity.type
_entity.pdbx_description
1 polymer ?
#
loop_
_entity_poly.entity_id
_entity_poly.type
_entity_poly.pdbx_seq_one_letter_code
_entity_poly.pdbx_strand_id
1 'polypeptide(L)'
;MTQMSDEQFRILIETIKALAPIKEEEPVSKGSFSNCPVRFSGQRDHDAVDEFINAVETYKEVEGISDKDALKGLSLLFNNIAVMWWKGVRRDAKTWADAMQLLRDHFSPTKPSYQLYMEIFETKQEHGEVIDSFICKQRALLAKLPEGRHDEETELDFIFGLLQPKYRESIPRHEIKTFRELLDRGRTVERTKH
;
A
#
# COMPACT_ATOMS: atom_id res chain seq x y z
N MET A 1 12.48 -11.76 71.84
CA MET A 1 12.32 -11.20 70.49
C MET A 1 11.25 -12.01 69.80
N THR A 2 10.07 -11.43 69.59
CA THR A 2 8.93 -12.12 68.97
C THR A 2 9.18 -12.19 67.47
N GLN A 3 9.57 -13.35 66.97
CA GLN A 3 9.71 -13.59 65.53
C GLN A 3 8.32 -13.66 64.91
N MET A 4 8.10 -12.83 63.90
CA MET A 4 6.87 -12.86 63.11
C MET A 4 6.79 -14.21 62.38
N SER A 5 5.64 -14.89 62.45
CA SER A 5 5.48 -16.17 61.78
C SER A 5 5.36 -16.00 60.27
N ASP A 6 5.71 -17.04 59.51
CA ASP A 6 5.64 -17.02 58.04
C ASP A 6 4.20 -16.72 57.55
N GLU A 7 3.19 -17.16 58.31
CA GLU A 7 1.78 -16.86 58.06
C GLU A 7 1.51 -15.34 58.10
N GLN A 8 2.02 -14.67 59.14
CA GLN A 8 1.85 -13.22 59.32
C GLN A 8 2.60 -12.44 58.23
N PHE A 9 3.75 -12.93 57.78
CA PHE A 9 4.48 -12.33 56.65
C PHE A 9 3.72 -12.46 55.33
N ARG A 10 3.08 -13.61 55.07
CA ARG A 10 2.28 -13.81 53.85
C ARG A 10 1.05 -12.89 53.82
N ILE A 11 0.33 -12.78 54.95
CA ILE A 11 -0.81 -11.88 55.07
C ILE A 11 -0.39 -10.42 54.83
N LEU A 12 0.77 -10.02 55.35
CA LEU A 12 1.30 -8.67 55.11
C LEU A 12 1.60 -8.43 53.63
N ILE A 13 2.23 -9.38 52.93
CA ILE A 13 2.55 -9.29 51.49
C ILE A 13 1.26 -9.19 50.66
N GLU A 14 0.24 -9.99 50.96
CA GLU A 14 -1.04 -9.95 50.24
C GLU A 14 -1.79 -8.64 50.48
N THR A 15 -1.76 -8.14 51.71
CA THR A 15 -2.38 -6.85 52.05
C THR A 15 -1.66 -5.70 51.34
N ILE A 16 -0.32 -5.72 51.27
CA ILE A 16 0.45 -4.72 50.52
C ILE A 16 0.16 -4.80 49.01
N LYS A 17 -0.01 -6.00 48.44
CA LYS A 17 -0.39 -6.16 47.03
C LYS A 17 -1.81 -5.67 46.74
N ALA A 18 -2.74 -5.88 47.67
CA ALA A 18 -4.13 -5.40 47.53
C ALA A 18 -4.26 -3.89 47.74
N LEU A 19 -3.35 -3.28 48.50
CA LEU A 19 -3.26 -1.83 48.73
C LEU A 19 -2.34 -1.12 47.72
N ALA A 20 -1.59 -1.87 46.90
CA ALA A 20 -0.83 -1.28 45.81
C ALA A 20 -1.82 -0.61 44.87
N PRO A 21 -1.63 0.67 44.53
CA PRO A 21 -2.48 1.32 43.55
C PRO A 21 -2.45 0.47 42.29
N ILE A 22 -3.64 0.12 41.78
CA ILE A 22 -3.78 -0.45 40.46
C ILE A 22 -3.03 0.51 39.55
N LYS A 23 -1.92 0.04 38.98
CA LYS A 23 -1.27 0.76 37.88
C LYS A 23 -2.32 0.75 36.79
N GLU A 24 -3.13 1.81 36.71
CA GLU A 24 -3.82 2.13 35.46
C GLU A 24 -2.69 2.11 34.43
N GLU A 25 -2.76 1.14 33.51
CA GLU A 25 -1.86 1.11 32.37
C GLU A 25 -1.91 2.52 31.79
N GLU A 26 -0.74 3.19 31.73
CA GLU A 26 -0.64 4.49 31.07
C GLU A 26 -1.38 4.36 29.74
N PRO A 27 -2.32 5.28 29.41
CA PRO A 27 -3.09 5.15 28.20
C PRO A 27 -2.09 5.07 27.05
N VAL A 28 -1.99 3.90 26.42
CA VAL A 28 -1.19 3.69 25.21
C VAL A 28 -1.50 4.87 24.32
N SER A 29 -0.48 5.68 24.04
CA SER A 29 -0.61 6.88 23.22
C SER A 29 -1.46 6.52 22.00
N LYS A 30 -2.69 7.03 21.94
CA LYS A 30 -3.59 6.74 20.83
C LYS A 30 -2.99 7.38 19.60
N GLY A 31 -2.47 6.55 18.69
CA GLY A 31 -1.93 7.02 17.42
C GLY A 31 -2.90 7.95 16.72
N SER A 32 -2.39 8.98 16.06
CA SER A 32 -3.21 9.97 15.33
C SER A 32 -2.50 10.44 14.07
N PHE A 33 -3.27 11.03 13.15
CA PHE A 33 -2.73 11.58 11.90
C PHE A 33 -2.05 12.95 12.04
N SER A 34 -1.92 13.48 13.26
CA SER A 34 -1.35 14.81 13.53
C SER A 34 0.05 14.99 12.94
N ASN A 35 0.88 13.94 13.01
CA ASN A 35 2.27 13.94 12.53
C ASN A 35 2.45 13.20 11.19
N CYS A 36 1.37 12.75 10.56
CA CYS A 36 1.47 12.13 9.24
C CYS A 36 1.97 13.18 8.24
N PRO A 37 3.05 12.94 7.47
CA PRO A 37 3.60 13.92 6.54
C PRO A 37 2.81 14.01 5.22
N VAL A 38 2.01 13.00 4.92
CA VAL A 38 1.32 12.86 3.63
C VAL A 38 0.09 13.76 3.56
N ARG A 39 -0.13 14.42 2.42
CA ARG A 39 -1.31 15.26 2.18
C ARG A 39 -1.89 15.01 0.80
N PHE A 40 -3.22 15.07 0.67
CA PHE A 40 -3.92 14.95 -0.60
C PHE A 40 -4.66 16.23 -0.96
N SER A 41 -4.47 16.73 -2.18
CA SER A 41 -5.00 18.03 -2.61
C SER A 41 -6.21 17.94 -3.54
N GLY A 42 -6.62 16.72 -3.92
CA GLY A 42 -7.73 16.49 -4.85
C GLY A 42 -7.30 16.29 -6.30
N GLN A 43 -6.07 15.82 -6.54
CA GLN A 43 -5.62 15.42 -7.87
C GLN A 43 -6.55 14.33 -8.41
N ARG A 44 -7.01 14.50 -9.66
CA ARG A 44 -7.84 13.49 -10.34
C ARG A 44 -6.95 12.54 -11.14
N ASP A 45 -6.16 11.77 -10.41
CA ASP A 45 -5.17 10.87 -10.96
C ASP A 45 -5.14 9.58 -10.15
N HIS A 46 -5.18 8.45 -10.83
CA HIS A 46 -5.24 7.14 -10.19
C HIS A 46 -4.02 6.89 -9.30
N ASP A 47 -2.83 7.20 -9.81
CA ASP A 47 -1.57 6.86 -9.13
C ASP A 47 -1.37 7.76 -7.91
N ALA A 48 -1.67 9.05 -8.02
CA ALA A 48 -1.65 9.97 -6.89
C ALA A 48 -2.65 9.59 -5.78
N VAL A 49 -3.82 9.06 -6.15
CA VAL A 49 -4.82 8.58 -5.20
C VAL A 49 -4.37 7.30 -4.51
N ASP A 50 -3.85 6.34 -5.27
CA ASP A 50 -3.40 5.06 -4.73
C ASP A 50 -2.15 5.22 -3.85
N GLU A 51 -1.17 6.02 -4.28
CA GLU A 51 0.01 6.38 -3.48
C GLU A 51 -0.39 7.02 -2.15
N PHE A 52 -1.35 7.94 -2.17
CA PHE A 52 -1.87 8.57 -0.95
C PHE A 52 -2.52 7.54 -0.01
N ILE A 53 -3.41 6.68 -0.52
CA ILE A 53 -4.10 5.69 0.31
C ILE A 53 -3.08 4.71 0.91
N ASN A 54 -2.20 4.15 0.10
CA ASN A 54 -1.18 3.19 0.55
C ASN A 54 -0.28 3.78 1.64
N ALA A 55 0.15 5.04 1.49
CA ALA A 55 0.98 5.71 2.49
C ALA A 55 0.22 5.98 3.80
N VAL A 56 -1.06 6.34 3.73
CA VAL A 56 -1.90 6.58 4.91
C VAL A 56 -2.24 5.27 5.63
N GLU A 57 -2.54 4.20 4.90
CA GLU A 57 -2.77 2.86 5.47
C GLU A 57 -1.51 2.33 6.17
N THR A 58 -0.34 2.47 5.52
CA THR A 58 0.95 2.12 6.13
C THR A 58 1.20 2.91 7.42
N TYR A 59 0.97 4.23 7.39
CA TYR A 59 1.13 5.08 8.58
C TYR A 59 0.16 4.67 9.70
N LYS A 60 -1.11 4.41 9.35
CA LYS A 60 -2.15 3.96 10.28
C LYS A 60 -1.76 2.65 10.97
N GLU A 61 -1.18 1.71 10.23
CA GLU A 61 -0.68 0.43 10.76
C GLU A 61 0.50 0.64 11.71
N VAL A 62 1.53 1.38 11.27
CA VAL A 62 2.75 1.63 12.05
C VAL A 62 2.45 2.36 13.37
N GLU A 63 1.54 3.33 13.35
CA GLU A 63 1.15 4.12 14.53
C GLU A 63 0.02 3.47 15.36
N GLY A 64 -0.46 2.28 14.98
CA GLY A 64 -1.51 1.57 15.71
C GLY A 64 -2.84 2.34 15.79
N ILE A 65 -3.21 3.08 14.75
CA ILE A 65 -4.41 3.93 14.74
C ILE A 65 -5.65 3.06 14.45
N SER A 66 -6.64 3.12 15.34
CA SER A 66 -7.92 2.43 15.15
C SER A 66 -8.70 3.01 13.96
N ASP A 67 -9.51 2.21 13.28
CA ASP A 67 -10.34 2.69 12.15
C ASP A 67 -11.25 3.86 12.54
N LYS A 68 -11.78 3.81 13.77
CA LYS A 68 -12.63 4.87 14.33
C LYS A 68 -11.88 6.19 14.49
N ASP A 69 -10.64 6.14 14.97
CA ASP A 69 -9.83 7.34 15.16
C ASP A 69 -9.22 7.83 13.84
N ALA A 70 -8.86 6.90 12.95
CA ALA A 70 -8.44 7.20 11.60
C ALA A 70 -9.52 7.95 10.82
N LEU A 71 -10.77 7.48 10.84
CA LEU A 71 -11.89 8.15 10.15
C LEU A 71 -12.14 9.56 10.70
N LYS A 72 -11.99 9.78 12.01
CA LYS A 72 -12.10 11.11 12.62
C LYS A 72 -10.95 12.04 12.22
N GLY A 73 -9.74 11.50 12.12
CA GLY A 73 -8.52 12.24 11.78
C GLY A 73 -8.33 12.47 10.28
N LEU A 74 -9.07 11.76 9.42
CA LEU A 74 -8.87 11.75 7.97
C LEU A 74 -8.89 13.16 7.35
N SER A 75 -9.74 14.05 7.85
CA SER A 75 -9.81 15.43 7.34
C SER A 75 -8.52 16.25 7.53
N LEU A 76 -7.64 15.86 8.44
CA LEU A 76 -6.34 16.50 8.67
C LEU A 76 -5.35 16.26 7.52
N LEU A 77 -5.61 15.23 6.71
CA LEU A 77 -4.76 14.82 5.60
C LEU A 77 -5.15 15.49 4.28
N PHE A 78 -6.29 16.19 4.25
CA PHE A 78 -6.79 16.84 3.05
C PHE A 78 -6.37 18.31 2.99
N ASN A 79 -6.04 18.76 1.78
CA ASN A 79 -5.81 20.15 1.41
C ASN A 79 -6.71 20.54 0.22
N ASN A 80 -6.83 21.84 -0.03
CA ASN A 80 -7.46 22.39 -1.24
C ASN A 80 -8.86 21.79 -1.54
N ILE A 81 -9.04 21.24 -2.73
CA ILE A 81 -10.32 20.72 -3.22
C ILE A 81 -10.76 19.50 -2.42
N ALA A 82 -9.84 18.66 -1.94
CA ALA A 82 -10.15 17.48 -1.15
C ALA A 82 -10.87 17.83 0.18
N VAL A 83 -10.52 18.94 0.83
CA VAL A 83 -11.21 19.40 2.06
C VAL A 83 -12.65 19.79 1.76
N MET A 84 -12.89 20.47 0.64
CA MET A 84 -14.22 20.90 0.23
C MET A 84 -15.09 19.69 -0.11
N TRP A 85 -14.55 18.73 -0.85
CA TRP A 85 -15.21 17.47 -1.16
C TRP A 85 -15.57 16.69 0.10
N TRP A 86 -14.62 16.49 1.02
CA TRP A 86 -14.85 15.70 2.23
C TRP A 86 -15.95 16.28 3.12
N LYS A 87 -16.05 17.62 3.21
CA LYS A 87 -17.16 18.27 3.95
C LYS A 87 -18.53 17.85 3.44
N GLY A 88 -18.68 17.60 2.13
CA GLY A 88 -19.92 17.17 1.51
C GLY A 88 -20.25 15.70 1.76
N VAL A 89 -19.25 14.82 1.67
CA VAL A 89 -19.46 13.35 1.66
C VAL A 89 -19.13 12.64 2.98
N ARG A 90 -18.56 13.33 3.98
CA ARG A 90 -18.14 12.71 5.26
C ARG A 90 -19.24 11.96 6.00
N ARG A 91 -20.52 12.27 5.72
CA ARG A 91 -21.67 11.59 6.35
C ARG A 91 -21.95 10.23 5.72
N ASP A 92 -21.48 10.03 4.50
CA ASP A 92 -21.72 8.82 3.71
C ASP A 92 -20.68 7.73 4.06
N ALA A 93 -19.47 8.13 4.44
CA ALA A 93 -18.44 7.22 4.98
C ALA A 93 -18.78 6.77 6.42
N LYS A 94 -19.22 5.52 6.60
CA LYS A 94 -19.52 4.95 7.94
C LYS A 94 -18.31 4.22 8.53
N THR A 95 -17.49 3.64 7.67
CA THR A 95 -16.29 2.90 8.03
C THR A 95 -15.05 3.53 7.38
N TRP A 96 -13.86 3.12 7.83
CA TRP A 96 -12.60 3.49 7.18
C TRP A 96 -12.57 3.02 5.72
N ALA A 97 -13.02 1.80 5.46
CA ALA A 97 -13.10 1.24 4.11
C ALA A 97 -14.01 2.06 3.19
N ASP A 98 -15.18 2.50 3.68
CA ASP A 98 -16.08 3.37 2.89
C ASP A 98 -15.41 4.69 2.51
N ALA A 99 -14.62 5.27 3.43
CA ALA A 99 -13.92 6.52 3.18
C ALA A 99 -12.85 6.36 2.09
N MET A 100 -12.08 5.26 2.12
CA MET A 100 -11.09 4.96 1.09
C MET A 100 -11.75 4.67 -0.26
N GLN A 101 -12.88 3.95 -0.26
CA GLN A 101 -13.63 3.69 -1.49
C GLN A 101 -14.20 4.98 -2.09
N LEU A 102 -14.79 5.87 -1.29
CA LEU A 102 -15.29 7.16 -1.76
C LEU A 102 -14.16 8.03 -2.35
N LEU A 103 -12.97 7.98 -1.76
CA LEU A 103 -11.80 8.70 -2.29
C LEU A 103 -11.41 8.17 -3.68
N ARG A 104 -11.36 6.83 -3.84
CA ARG A 104 -11.11 6.18 -5.13
C ARG A 104 -12.18 6.55 -6.15
N ASP A 105 -13.46 6.36 -5.82
CA ASP A 105 -14.57 6.61 -6.74
C ASP A 105 -14.62 8.06 -7.24
N HIS A 106 -14.25 9.03 -6.40
CA HIS A 106 -14.31 10.45 -6.75
C HIS A 106 -13.06 10.96 -7.47
N PHE A 107 -11.87 10.59 -6.97
CA PHE A 107 -10.61 11.17 -7.42
C PHE A 107 -9.75 10.24 -8.27
N SER A 108 -10.04 8.94 -8.30
CA SER A 108 -9.35 8.00 -9.18
C SER A 108 -10.22 7.80 -10.44
N PRO A 109 -10.04 8.62 -11.50
CA PRO A 109 -10.66 8.29 -12.78
C PRO A 109 -10.11 6.93 -13.21
N THR A 110 -10.93 5.88 -13.10
CA THR A 110 -10.59 4.58 -13.64
C THR A 110 -10.50 4.75 -15.15
N LYS A 111 -9.28 4.81 -15.71
CA LYS A 111 -9.10 4.67 -17.15
C LYS A 111 -9.82 3.38 -17.55
N PRO A 112 -10.83 3.44 -18.43
CA PRO A 112 -11.50 2.24 -18.87
C PRO A 112 -10.49 1.24 -19.40
N SER A 113 -10.74 -0.06 -19.20
CA SER A 113 -9.73 -1.08 -19.52
C SER A 113 -9.22 -1.05 -20.97
N TYR A 114 -10.07 -0.62 -21.92
CA TYR A 114 -9.64 -0.47 -23.32
C TYR A 114 -8.54 0.60 -23.48
N GLN A 115 -8.59 1.69 -22.70
CA GLN A 115 -7.53 2.72 -22.72
C GLN A 115 -6.24 2.20 -22.09
N LEU A 116 -6.35 1.43 -21.00
CA LEU A 116 -5.18 0.78 -20.39
C LEU A 116 -4.50 -0.19 -21.36
N TYR A 117 -5.26 -0.98 -22.12
CA TYR A 117 -4.67 -1.85 -23.15
C TYR A 117 -3.95 -1.05 -24.24
N MET A 118 -4.53 0.05 -24.73
CA MET A 118 -3.85 0.90 -25.71
C MET A 118 -2.52 1.41 -25.15
N GLU A 119 -2.52 1.92 -23.91
CA GLU A 119 -1.31 2.42 -23.24
C GLU A 119 -0.25 1.34 -23.00
N ILE A 120 -0.66 0.14 -22.58
CA ILE A 120 0.22 -1.03 -22.42
C ILE A 120 0.96 -1.32 -23.73
N PHE A 121 0.22 -1.44 -24.85
CA PHE A 121 0.79 -1.82 -26.14
C PHE A 121 1.51 -0.68 -26.88
N GLU A 122 1.22 0.58 -26.56
CA GLU A 122 1.98 1.75 -27.02
C GLU A 122 3.32 1.88 -26.31
N THR A 123 3.42 1.43 -25.05
CA THR A 123 4.63 1.54 -24.22
C THR A 123 5.63 0.42 -24.52
N LYS A 124 6.36 0.52 -25.64
CA LYS A 124 7.46 -0.42 -25.95
C LYS A 124 8.70 -0.11 -25.12
N GLN A 125 9.52 -1.12 -24.86
CA GLN A 125 10.80 -0.92 -24.16
C GLN A 125 11.67 0.02 -24.98
N GLU A 126 12.21 1.07 -24.37
CA GLU A 126 13.04 2.06 -25.07
C GLU A 126 14.46 1.52 -25.35
N HIS A 127 15.17 2.16 -26.29
CA HIS A 127 16.57 1.82 -26.53
C HIS A 127 17.42 2.28 -25.33
N GLY A 128 18.19 1.36 -24.75
CA GLY A 128 18.98 1.63 -23.55
C GLY A 128 18.20 1.50 -22.23
N GLU A 129 16.89 1.24 -22.27
CA GLU A 129 16.12 0.97 -21.06
C GLU A 129 16.44 -0.41 -20.48
N VAL A 130 16.75 -0.45 -19.18
CA VAL A 130 16.99 -1.68 -18.42
C VAL A 130 15.70 -2.48 -18.23
N ILE A 131 15.81 -3.81 -18.27
CA ILE A 131 14.65 -4.71 -18.22
C ILE A 131 13.86 -4.55 -16.92
N ASP A 132 14.52 -4.37 -15.78
CA ASP A 132 13.88 -4.19 -14.48
C ASP A 132 12.93 -2.97 -14.47
N SER A 133 13.39 -1.83 -15.00
CA SER A 133 12.58 -0.61 -15.12
C SER A 133 11.37 -0.83 -16.03
N PHE A 134 11.60 -1.44 -17.20
CA PHE A 134 10.55 -1.69 -18.17
C PHE A 134 9.45 -2.61 -17.61
N ILE A 135 9.84 -3.74 -17.01
CA ILE A 135 8.90 -4.69 -16.41
C ILE A 135 8.13 -4.04 -15.26
N CYS A 136 8.79 -3.22 -14.43
CA CYS A 136 8.12 -2.48 -13.36
C CYS A 136 7.01 -1.56 -13.89
N LYS A 137 7.30 -0.75 -14.91
CA LYS A 137 6.31 0.14 -15.55
C LYS A 137 5.14 -0.64 -16.15
N GLN A 138 5.42 -1.73 -16.86
CA GLN A 138 4.39 -2.54 -17.50
C GLN A 138 3.48 -3.24 -16.47
N ARG A 139 4.06 -3.83 -15.42
CA ARG A 139 3.28 -4.43 -14.33
C ARG A 139 2.44 -3.40 -13.58
N ALA A 140 2.92 -2.16 -13.43
CA ALA A 140 2.13 -1.08 -12.86
C ALA A 140 0.91 -0.71 -13.73
N LEU A 141 1.02 -0.76 -15.06
CA LEU A 141 -0.13 -0.57 -15.96
C LEU A 141 -1.12 -1.74 -15.89
N LEU A 142 -0.63 -2.98 -15.86
CA LEU A 142 -1.46 -4.18 -15.76
C LEU A 142 -2.24 -4.23 -14.43
N ALA A 143 -1.63 -3.80 -13.33
CA ALA A 143 -2.27 -3.74 -12.01
C ALA A 143 -3.49 -2.80 -11.96
N LYS A 144 -3.64 -1.88 -12.92
CA LYS A 144 -4.82 -0.99 -13.05
C LYS A 144 -6.02 -1.68 -13.70
N LEU A 145 -5.85 -2.88 -14.26
CA LEU A 145 -6.95 -3.69 -14.78
C LEU A 145 -7.69 -4.39 -13.63
N PRO A 146 -8.97 -4.76 -13.81
CA PRO A 146 -9.71 -5.51 -12.80
C PRO A 146 -8.99 -6.79 -12.37
N GLU A 147 -8.92 -7.02 -11.06
CA GLU A 147 -8.28 -8.20 -10.48
C GLU A 147 -8.85 -9.52 -11.04
N GLY A 148 -7.98 -10.52 -11.16
CA GLY A 148 -8.35 -11.85 -11.65
C GLY A 148 -8.68 -11.91 -13.14
N ARG A 149 -8.48 -10.81 -13.89
CA ARG A 149 -8.73 -10.78 -15.34
C ARG A 149 -7.69 -11.56 -16.14
N HIS A 150 -6.42 -11.48 -15.75
CA HIS A 150 -5.30 -12.14 -16.42
C HIS A 150 -4.49 -12.93 -15.40
N ASP A 151 -3.94 -14.05 -15.84
CA ASP A 151 -2.90 -14.77 -15.10
C ASP A 151 -1.50 -14.31 -15.55
N GLU A 152 -0.47 -14.71 -14.81
CA GLU A 152 0.91 -14.31 -15.08
C GLU A 152 1.38 -14.78 -16.48
N GLU A 153 0.87 -15.90 -16.98
CA GLU A 153 1.21 -16.39 -18.34
C GLU A 153 0.67 -15.45 -19.42
N THR A 154 -0.56 -14.97 -19.29
CA THR A 154 -1.17 -14.00 -20.21
C THR A 154 -0.45 -12.65 -20.14
N GLU A 155 -0.11 -12.18 -18.94
CA GLU A 155 0.63 -10.92 -18.77
C GLU A 155 2.03 -10.98 -19.39
N LEU A 156 2.71 -12.12 -19.27
CA LEU A 156 3.99 -12.37 -19.94
C LEU A 156 3.85 -12.33 -21.46
N ASP A 157 2.76 -12.87 -22.04
CA ASP A 157 2.51 -12.80 -23.48
C ASP A 157 2.34 -11.37 -23.99
N PHE A 158 1.64 -10.51 -23.23
CA PHE A 158 1.52 -9.10 -23.57
C PHE A 158 2.88 -8.40 -23.56
N ILE A 159 3.64 -8.57 -22.49
CA ILE A 159 4.89 -7.83 -22.29
C ILE A 159 6.00 -8.33 -23.20
N PHE A 160 6.06 -9.64 -23.48
CA PHE A 160 7.16 -10.22 -24.24
C PHE A 160 7.25 -9.62 -25.64
N GLY A 161 6.11 -9.34 -26.29
CA GLY A 161 6.06 -8.69 -27.60
C GLY A 161 6.56 -7.23 -27.61
N LEU A 162 6.64 -6.60 -26.44
CA LEU A 162 7.03 -5.19 -26.27
C LEU A 162 8.51 -5.03 -25.92
N LEU A 163 9.22 -6.13 -25.65
CA LEU A 163 10.65 -6.14 -25.36
C LEU A 163 11.49 -5.80 -26.61
N GLN A 164 12.63 -5.16 -26.37
CA GLN A 164 13.63 -4.92 -27.40
C GLN A 164 14.13 -6.24 -28.01
N PRO A 165 14.48 -6.28 -29.32
CA PRO A 165 14.94 -7.50 -30.00
C PRO A 165 16.08 -8.22 -29.28
N LYS A 166 17.02 -7.48 -28.66
CA LYS A 166 18.16 -8.07 -27.93
C LYS A 166 17.75 -9.09 -26.86
N TYR A 167 16.61 -8.86 -26.20
CA TYR A 167 16.07 -9.79 -25.20
C TYR A 167 15.34 -10.95 -25.88
N ARG A 168 14.45 -10.66 -26.85
CA ARG A 168 13.63 -11.68 -27.54
C ARG A 168 14.46 -12.68 -28.36
N GLU A 169 15.60 -12.25 -28.89
CA GLU A 169 16.55 -13.12 -29.60
C GLU A 169 17.32 -14.04 -28.66
N SER A 170 17.50 -13.64 -27.40
CA SER A 170 18.32 -14.36 -26.41
C SER A 170 17.47 -15.23 -25.47
N ILE A 171 16.19 -14.92 -25.33
CA ILE A 171 15.28 -15.54 -24.37
C ILE A 171 14.06 -16.06 -25.11
N PRO A 172 13.90 -17.38 -25.32
CA PRO A 172 12.71 -17.92 -25.96
C PRO A 172 11.47 -17.79 -25.06
N ARG A 173 10.35 -17.27 -25.59
CA ARG A 173 9.11 -17.03 -24.82
C ARG A 173 8.62 -18.26 -24.05
N HIS A 174 8.62 -19.43 -24.69
CA HIS A 174 8.06 -20.66 -24.13
C HIS A 174 8.81 -21.19 -22.90
N GLU A 175 10.06 -20.76 -22.69
CA GLU A 175 10.88 -21.16 -21.55
C GLU A 175 10.67 -20.29 -20.30
N ILE A 176 9.89 -19.20 -20.41
CA ILE A 176 9.64 -18.26 -19.32
C ILE A 176 8.22 -18.50 -18.78
N LYS A 177 8.13 -18.83 -17.49
CA LYS A 177 6.85 -19.08 -16.81
C LYS A 177 6.50 -18.02 -15.78
N THR A 178 7.48 -17.22 -15.35
CA THR A 178 7.27 -16.16 -14.36
C THR A 178 8.04 -14.89 -14.72
N PHE A 179 7.60 -13.75 -14.20
CA PHE A 179 8.35 -12.48 -14.30
C PHE A 179 9.74 -12.58 -13.66
N ARG A 180 9.88 -13.39 -12.61
CA ARG A 180 11.17 -13.63 -11.97
C ARG A 180 12.17 -14.24 -12.95
N GLU A 181 11.76 -15.28 -13.66
CA GLU A 181 12.62 -15.93 -14.67
C GLU A 181 12.98 -14.96 -15.81
N LEU A 182 12.00 -14.15 -16.26
CA LEU A 182 12.25 -13.14 -17.29
C LEU A 182 13.33 -12.14 -16.85
N LEU A 183 13.22 -11.62 -15.62
CA LEU A 183 14.18 -10.67 -15.05
C LEU A 183 15.58 -11.30 -14.90
N ASP A 184 15.66 -12.52 -14.37
CA ASP A 184 16.95 -13.21 -14.15
C ASP A 184 17.69 -13.45 -15.47
N ARG A 185 16.97 -13.87 -16.52
CA ARG A 185 17.56 -14.02 -17.85
C ARG A 185 17.85 -12.68 -18.51
N GLY A 186 16.98 -11.69 -18.36
CA GLY A 186 17.17 -10.34 -18.90
C GLY A 186 18.44 -9.67 -18.37
N ARG A 187 18.68 -9.73 -17.06
CA ARG A 187 19.91 -9.24 -16.43
C ARG A 187 21.15 -9.97 -16.93
N THR A 188 21.02 -11.24 -17.34
CA THR A 188 22.12 -11.99 -17.95
C THR A 188 22.41 -11.51 -19.38
N VAL A 189 21.37 -11.15 -20.14
CA VAL A 189 21.51 -10.52 -21.46
C VAL A 189 22.20 -9.15 -21.33
N GLU A 190 21.79 -8.31 -20.38
CA GLU A 190 22.40 -6.98 -20.16
C GLU A 190 23.87 -7.04 -19.78
N ARG A 191 24.26 -8.06 -19.00
CA ARG A 191 25.68 -8.29 -18.63
C ARG A 191 26.54 -8.77 -19.80
N THR A 192 25.94 -9.40 -20.81
CA THR A 192 26.66 -10.06 -21.92
C THR A 192 26.58 -9.29 -23.24
N LYS A 193 25.56 -8.46 -23.42
CA LYS A 193 25.32 -7.64 -24.61
C LYS A 193 25.14 -6.18 -24.17
N HIS A 194 26.19 -5.37 -24.33
CA HIS A 194 26.14 -3.92 -24.15
C HIS A 194 25.20 -3.27 -25.16
#